data_AF-A0A3R7W6A0-F1
#
_entry.id   AF-A0A3R7W6A0-F1
#
_cell.length_a   1.000
_cell.length_b   1.000
_cell.length_c   1.000
_cell.angle_alpha   90.00
_cell.angle_beta   90.00
_cell.angle_gamma   90.00
#
_symmetry.space_group_name_H-M   'P 1'
#
loop_
_entity.id
_entity.type
_entity.pdbx_description
1 polymer ?
#
loop_
_entity_poly.entity_id
_entity_poly.type
_entity_poly.pdbx_seq_one_letter_code
_entity_poly.pdbx_strand_id
1 'polypeptide(L)'
;MQEIWRSVELPAPLETDALVQQNLSTRTELEAWVEAQKTRILEEKRTDQLQSQEHARATDEAQRKREMLQIEHQKLITDTHTKERELNASQMEIEVLQAEKSRREPVVKQLFDKTVEEDVKLKQLLTESQKQRTTQKQQLQELKQGLSMYQKLGLFFEHSKVDNCNEDVASLNNLVTMLNETGDLALFIRSMRRMFKQLV
;
A
#
# COMPACT_ATOMS: atom_id res chain seq x y z
N MET A 1 94.98 54.09 113.97
CA MET A 1 93.60 53.82 113.53
C MET A 1 93.18 54.90 112.56
N GLN A 2 93.08 54.59 111.28
CA GLN A 2 92.33 55.37 110.30
C GLN A 2 91.94 54.41 109.17
N GLU A 3 90.62 54.23 109.02
CA GLU A 3 89.98 53.20 108.24
C GLU A 3 90.06 53.48 106.74
N ILE A 4 90.42 52.44 106.00
CA ILE A 4 90.47 52.39 104.53
C ILE A 4 89.03 52.15 104.06
N TRP A 5 88.36 53.21 103.60
CA TRP A 5 87.08 53.08 102.91
C TRP A 5 87.33 52.51 101.51
N ARG A 6 87.07 51.20 101.34
CA ARG A 6 87.00 50.58 100.02
C ARG A 6 85.75 51.10 99.31
N SER A 7 85.95 51.69 98.13
CA SER A 7 84.90 51.96 97.18
C SER A 7 84.23 50.63 96.79
N VAL A 8 82.99 50.45 97.24
CA VAL A 8 82.12 49.37 96.76
C VAL A 8 81.70 49.76 95.34
N GLU A 9 82.15 48.98 94.35
CA GLU A 9 81.64 49.06 92.98
C GLU A 9 80.14 48.82 93.00
N LEU A 10 79.37 49.81 92.56
CA LEU A 10 77.93 49.68 92.30
C LEU A 10 77.73 48.63 91.20
N PRO A 11 76.84 47.65 91.39
CA PRO A 11 76.51 46.70 90.33
C PRO A 11 75.94 47.45 89.12
N ALA A 12 76.27 46.98 87.91
CA ALA A 12 75.81 47.56 86.65
C ALA A 12 74.29 47.85 86.69
N PRO A 13 73.83 49.00 86.15
CA PRO A 13 72.40 49.31 86.12
C PRO A 13 71.67 48.20 85.36
N LEU A 14 70.67 47.59 86.00
CA LEU A 14 69.82 46.56 85.42
C LEU A 14 69.27 47.07 84.07
N GLU A 15 69.43 46.28 83.00
CA GLU A 15 69.00 46.57 81.62
C GLU A 15 67.46 46.57 81.44
N THR A 16 66.75 47.31 82.29
CA THR A 16 65.28 47.31 82.36
C THR A 16 64.65 47.90 81.10
N ASP A 17 65.28 48.91 80.50
CA ASP A 17 64.73 49.59 79.32
C ASP A 17 64.79 48.71 78.06
N ALA A 18 65.85 47.91 77.89
CA ALA A 18 65.96 46.95 76.80
C ALA A 18 64.92 45.84 76.91
N LEU A 19 64.67 45.34 78.12
CA LEU A 19 63.61 44.36 78.40
C LEU A 19 62.21 44.93 78.17
N VAL A 20 61.97 46.20 78.50
CA VAL A 20 60.68 46.87 78.22
C VAL A 20 60.46 47.01 76.71
N GLN A 21 61.47 47.43 75.95
CA GLN A 21 61.38 47.52 74.48
C GLN A 21 61.15 46.15 73.83
N GLN A 22 61.84 45.12 74.30
CA GLN A 22 61.63 43.74 73.83
C GLN A 22 60.20 43.25 74.12
N ASN A 23 59.65 43.55 75.30
CA ASN A 23 58.26 43.22 75.64
C ASN A 23 57.26 43.95 74.74
N LEU A 24 57.49 45.23 74.45
CA LEU A 24 56.64 46.00 73.55
C LEU A 24 56.68 45.45 72.11
N SER A 25 57.87 45.15 71.58
CA SER A 25 58.01 44.54 70.25
C SER A 25 57.32 43.18 70.17
N THR A 26 57.59 42.31 71.16
CA THR A 26 56.97 40.97 71.23
C THR A 26 55.45 41.07 71.32
N ARG A 27 54.92 42.04 72.09
CA ARG A 27 53.49 42.30 72.18
C ARG A 27 52.91 42.75 70.84
N THR A 28 53.54 43.69 70.14
CA THR A 28 53.08 44.16 68.83
C THR A 28 53.12 43.04 67.78
N GLU A 29 54.17 42.21 67.79
CA GLU A 29 54.27 41.03 66.92
C GLU A 29 53.17 40.01 67.21
N LEU A 30 52.86 39.74 68.49
CA LEU A 30 51.76 38.88 68.89
C LEU A 30 50.40 39.45 68.48
N GLU A 31 50.16 40.75 68.68
CA GLU A 31 48.93 41.43 68.25
C GLU A 31 48.76 41.35 66.72
N ALA A 32 49.83 41.58 65.97
CA ALA A 32 49.83 41.44 64.51
C ALA A 32 49.58 40.00 64.06
N TRP A 33 50.17 39.01 64.74
CA TRP A 33 49.93 37.60 64.48
C TRP A 33 48.48 37.20 64.79
N VAL A 34 47.91 37.67 65.89
CA VAL A 34 46.50 37.42 66.26
C VAL A 34 45.55 38.00 65.20
N GLU A 35 45.75 39.23 64.76
CA GLU A 35 44.91 39.83 63.71
C GLU A 35 45.09 39.13 62.36
N ALA A 36 46.30 38.65 62.04
CA ALA A 36 46.53 37.82 60.87
C ALA A 36 45.78 36.47 60.95
N GLN A 37 45.83 35.78 62.10
CA GLN A 37 45.08 34.52 62.30
C GLN A 37 43.57 34.74 62.23
N LYS A 38 43.06 35.81 62.83
CA LYS A 38 41.64 36.16 62.77
C LYS A 38 41.20 36.43 61.34
N THR A 39 42.01 37.16 60.57
CA THR A 39 41.73 37.43 59.14
C THR A 39 41.72 36.12 58.35
N ARG A 40 42.69 35.24 58.59
CA ARG A 40 42.75 33.91 57.96
C ARG A 40 41.51 33.07 58.26
N ILE A 41 41.10 32.97 59.53
CA ILE A 41 39.91 32.21 59.95
C ILE A 41 38.64 32.79 59.32
N LEU A 42 38.51 34.12 59.27
CA LEU A 42 37.37 34.76 58.63
C LEU A 42 37.31 34.49 57.13
N GLU A 43 38.47 34.43 56.46
CA GLU A 43 38.53 34.12 55.04
C GLU A 43 38.21 32.64 54.77
N GLU A 44 38.80 31.71 55.53
CA GLU A 44 38.48 30.27 55.47
C GLU A 44 36.97 30.04 55.69
N LYS A 45 36.36 30.73 56.67
CA LYS A 45 34.91 30.66 56.89
C LYS A 45 34.09 31.15 55.69
N ARG A 46 34.53 32.21 55.02
CA ARG A 46 33.85 32.72 53.81
C ARG A 46 33.99 31.76 52.65
N THR A 47 35.17 31.17 52.44
CA THR A 47 35.39 30.19 51.37
C THR A 47 34.55 28.94 51.60
N ASP A 48 34.48 28.44 52.83
CA ASP A 48 33.66 27.26 53.17
C ASP A 48 32.17 27.54 52.97
N GLN A 49 31.71 28.73 53.35
CA GLN A 49 30.33 29.14 53.12
C GLN A 49 30.00 29.22 51.63
N LEU A 50 30.91 29.77 50.81
CA LEU A 50 30.74 29.83 49.36
C LEU A 50 30.70 28.42 48.75
N GLN A 51 31.64 27.55 49.12
CA GLN A 51 31.69 26.16 48.65
C GLN A 51 30.42 25.40 49.02
N SER A 52 29.91 25.56 50.24
CA SER A 52 28.66 24.95 50.67
C SER A 52 27.46 25.40 49.81
N GLN A 53 27.39 26.69 49.49
CA GLN A 53 26.36 27.21 48.59
C GLN A 53 26.50 26.67 47.15
N GLU A 54 27.73 26.59 46.64
CA GLU A 54 28.01 26.03 45.31
C GLU A 54 27.66 24.55 45.24
N HIS A 55 28.00 23.77 46.27
CA HIS A 55 27.62 22.36 46.37
C HIS A 55 26.11 22.16 46.44
N ALA A 56 25.39 23.01 47.18
CA ALA A 56 23.93 22.98 47.20
C ALA A 56 23.34 23.24 45.81
N ARG A 57 23.80 24.29 45.11
CA ARG A 57 23.36 24.60 43.74
C ARG A 57 23.67 23.47 42.76
N ALA A 58 24.88 22.92 42.82
CA ALA A 58 25.29 21.81 41.96
C ALA A 58 24.45 20.56 42.20
N THR A 59 24.09 20.29 43.46
CA THR A 59 23.21 19.16 43.83
C THR A 59 21.80 19.38 43.27
N ASP A 60 21.23 20.58 43.42
CA ASP A 60 19.91 20.92 42.89
C ASP A 60 19.86 20.87 41.36
N GLU A 61 20.91 21.33 40.68
CA GLU A 61 21.04 21.22 39.23
C GLU A 61 21.18 19.77 38.77
N ALA A 62 21.98 18.96 39.47
CA ALA A 62 22.12 17.54 39.17
C ALA A 62 20.80 16.80 39.37
N GLN A 63 20.05 17.13 40.43
CA GLN A 63 18.74 16.55 40.70
C GLN A 63 17.73 16.90 39.60
N ARG A 64 17.64 18.19 39.20
CA ARG A 64 16.78 18.61 38.09
C ARG A 64 17.12 17.90 36.78
N LYS A 65 18.42 17.73 36.48
CA LYS A 65 18.86 16.98 35.28
C LYS A 65 18.43 15.51 35.34
N ARG A 66 18.55 14.86 36.50
CA ARG A 66 18.09 13.48 36.69
C ARG A 66 16.58 13.35 36.46
N GLU A 67 15.79 14.26 37.01
CA GLU A 67 14.33 14.26 36.84
C GLU A 67 13.92 14.47 35.38
N MET A 68 14.55 15.42 34.68
CA MET A 68 14.31 15.63 33.25
C MET A 68 14.63 14.38 32.43
N LEU A 69 15.81 13.78 32.65
CA LEU A 69 16.21 12.55 31.96
C LEU A 69 15.26 11.37 32.27
N GLN A 70 14.75 11.28 33.48
CA GLN A 70 13.77 10.25 33.85
C GLN A 70 12.45 10.43 33.11
N ILE A 71 11.97 11.68 32.97
CA ILE A 71 10.76 12.00 32.21
C ILE A 71 10.97 11.68 30.72
N GLU A 72 12.11 12.07 30.14
CA GLU A 72 12.44 11.77 28.75
C GLU A 72 12.55 10.28 28.49
N HIS A 73 13.19 9.52 29.39
CA HIS A 73 13.31 8.08 29.29
C HIS A 73 11.93 7.40 29.35
N GLN A 74 11.06 7.83 30.27
CA GLN A 74 9.71 7.29 30.35
C GLN A 74 8.90 7.59 29.09
N LYS A 75 9.02 8.81 28.55
CA LYS A 75 8.38 9.18 27.29
C LYS A 75 8.90 8.33 26.12
N LEU A 76 10.21 8.09 26.05
CA LEU A 76 10.80 7.27 24.99
C LEU A 76 10.31 5.82 25.06
N ILE A 77 10.16 5.26 26.26
CA ILE A 77 9.58 3.93 26.46
C ILE A 77 8.13 3.88 25.94
N THR A 78 7.30 4.86 26.31
CA THR A 78 5.89 4.88 25.87
C THR A 78 5.78 5.04 24.35
N ASP A 79 6.61 5.88 23.77
CA ASP A 79 6.65 6.10 22.32
C ASP A 79 7.12 4.84 21.59
N THR A 80 8.14 4.15 22.14
CA THR A 80 8.66 2.89 21.58
C THR A 80 7.59 1.80 21.60
N HIS A 81 6.91 1.58 22.73
CA HIS A 81 5.83 0.60 22.81
C HIS A 81 4.63 0.94 21.92
N THR A 82 4.34 2.23 21.71
CA THR A 82 3.26 2.64 20.81
C THR A 82 3.63 2.29 19.36
N LYS A 83 4.84 2.64 18.93
CA LYS A 83 5.34 2.28 17.60
C LYS A 83 5.44 0.77 17.38
N GLU A 84 5.82 0.01 18.41
CA GLU A 84 5.85 -1.46 18.35
C GLU A 84 4.45 -2.04 18.11
N ARG A 85 3.42 -1.51 18.79
CA ARG A 85 2.04 -1.93 18.55
C ARG A 85 1.55 -1.58 17.14
N GLU A 86 1.88 -0.39 16.65
CA GLU A 86 1.55 0.02 15.28
C GLU A 86 2.23 -0.89 14.25
N LEU A 87 3.52 -1.19 14.44
CA LEU A 87 4.26 -2.10 13.57
C LEU A 87 3.64 -3.50 13.57
N ASN A 88 3.28 -4.04 14.74
CA ASN A 88 2.61 -5.34 14.84
C ASN A 88 1.24 -5.35 14.16
N ALA A 89 0.47 -4.26 14.27
CA ALA A 89 -0.81 -4.12 13.57
C ALA A 89 -0.62 -4.11 12.04
N SER A 90 0.34 -3.34 11.54
CA SER A 90 0.67 -3.31 10.10
C SER A 90 1.19 -4.66 9.60
N GLN A 91 1.98 -5.38 10.40
CA GLN A 91 2.47 -6.71 10.05
C GLN A 91 1.31 -7.70 9.89
N MET A 92 0.33 -7.68 10.80
CA MET A 92 -0.87 -8.52 10.70
C MET A 92 -1.69 -8.18 9.45
N GLU A 93 -1.85 -6.89 9.12
CA GLU A 93 -2.54 -6.47 7.90
C GLU A 93 -1.85 -6.99 6.64
N ILE A 94 -0.52 -6.91 6.58
CA ILE A 94 0.28 -7.44 5.47
C ILE A 94 0.05 -8.95 5.31
N GLU A 95 0.04 -9.71 6.41
CA GLU A 95 -0.21 -11.16 6.38
C GLU A 95 -1.61 -11.48 5.87
N VAL A 96 -2.63 -10.74 6.30
CA VAL A 96 -4.01 -10.90 5.80
C VAL A 96 -4.08 -10.60 4.31
N LEU A 97 -3.43 -9.52 3.84
CA LEU A 97 -3.40 -9.16 2.42
C LEU A 97 -2.65 -10.20 1.58
N GLN A 98 -1.56 -10.75 2.08
CA GLN A 98 -0.82 -11.82 1.40
C GLN A 98 -1.65 -13.12 1.33
N ALA A 99 -2.35 -13.47 2.41
CA ALA A 99 -3.26 -14.61 2.43
C ALA A 99 -4.39 -14.43 1.40
N GLU A 100 -5.03 -13.25 1.37
CA GLU A 100 -6.11 -12.96 0.44
C GLU A 100 -5.61 -12.93 -1.02
N LYS A 101 -4.41 -12.39 -1.28
CA LYS A 101 -3.76 -12.45 -2.58
C LYS A 101 -3.58 -13.91 -3.01
N SER A 102 -2.97 -14.74 -2.16
CA SER A 102 -2.68 -16.14 -2.47
C SER A 102 -3.95 -16.96 -2.76
N ARG A 103 -5.07 -16.61 -2.13
CA ARG A 103 -6.39 -17.21 -2.37
C ARG A 103 -7.03 -16.75 -3.69
N ARG A 104 -6.95 -15.46 -4.02
CA ARG A 104 -7.65 -14.90 -5.20
C ARG A 104 -6.88 -15.10 -6.50
N GLU A 105 -5.56 -15.05 -6.47
CA GLU A 105 -4.69 -15.18 -7.65
C GLU A 105 -4.99 -16.42 -8.52
N PRO A 106 -5.13 -17.65 -7.97
CA PRO A 106 -5.45 -18.82 -8.79
C PRO A 106 -6.86 -18.75 -9.40
N VAL A 107 -7.84 -18.17 -8.68
CA VAL A 107 -9.21 -18.02 -9.18
C VAL A 107 -9.24 -17.07 -10.37
N VAL A 108 -8.55 -15.93 -10.26
CA VAL A 108 -8.43 -14.96 -11.35
C VAL A 108 -7.76 -15.61 -12.56
N LYS A 109 -6.67 -16.36 -12.36
CA LYS A 109 -6.00 -17.08 -13.44
C LYS A 109 -6.92 -18.08 -14.14
N GLN A 110 -7.66 -18.89 -13.38
CA GLN A 110 -8.63 -19.84 -13.94
C GLN A 110 -9.73 -19.15 -14.75
N LEU A 111 -10.24 -18.01 -14.28
CA LEU A 111 -11.24 -17.24 -15.03
C LEU A 111 -10.68 -16.70 -16.34
N PHE A 112 -9.44 -16.18 -16.33
CA PHE A 112 -8.77 -15.75 -17.56
C PHE A 112 -8.62 -16.90 -18.56
N ASP A 113 -8.13 -18.06 -18.10
CA ASP A 113 -7.95 -19.24 -18.96
C ASP A 113 -9.29 -19.67 -19.59
N LYS A 114 -10.37 -19.69 -18.79
CA LYS A 114 -11.72 -20.01 -19.27
C LYS A 114 -12.25 -18.98 -20.27
N THR A 115 -12.02 -17.68 -20.04
CA THR A 115 -12.41 -16.63 -20.98
C THR A 115 -11.71 -16.78 -22.33
N VAL A 116 -10.41 -17.12 -22.32
CA VAL A 116 -9.67 -17.39 -23.56
C VAL A 116 -10.23 -18.62 -24.28
N GLU A 117 -10.54 -19.69 -23.56
CA GLU A 117 -11.12 -20.90 -24.15
C GLU A 117 -12.48 -20.62 -24.82
N GLU A 118 -13.37 -19.90 -24.13
CA GLU A 118 -14.69 -19.54 -24.67
C GLU A 118 -14.60 -18.57 -25.86
N ASP A 119 -13.64 -17.64 -25.88
CA ASP A 119 -13.38 -16.77 -27.04
C ASP A 119 -12.94 -17.58 -28.27
N VAL A 120 -12.10 -18.60 -28.08
CA VAL A 120 -11.70 -19.51 -29.15
C VAL A 120 -12.91 -20.28 -29.70
N LYS A 121 -13.77 -20.82 -28.81
CA LYS A 121 -15.02 -21.51 -29.21
C LYS A 121 -15.95 -20.59 -30.00
N LEU A 122 -16.14 -19.35 -29.55
CA LEU A 122 -16.97 -18.36 -30.23
C LEU A 122 -16.43 -18.04 -31.63
N LYS A 123 -15.12 -17.83 -31.77
CA LYS A 123 -14.49 -17.60 -33.08
C LYS A 123 -14.66 -18.78 -34.04
N GLN A 124 -14.59 -20.01 -33.52
CA GLN A 124 -14.86 -21.21 -34.29
C GLN A 124 -16.32 -21.23 -34.79
N LEU A 125 -17.28 -21.04 -33.89
CA LEU A 125 -18.70 -21.02 -34.25
C LEU A 125 -19.05 -19.91 -35.27
N LEU A 126 -18.44 -18.74 -35.14
CA LEU A 126 -18.59 -17.65 -36.12
C LEU A 126 -18.08 -18.06 -37.50
N THR A 127 -16.93 -18.73 -37.56
CA THR A 127 -16.35 -19.20 -38.81
C THR A 127 -17.22 -20.29 -39.46
N GLU A 128 -17.72 -21.24 -38.67
CA GLU A 128 -18.62 -22.30 -39.13
C GLU A 128 -19.96 -21.73 -39.64
N SER A 129 -20.57 -20.81 -38.90
CA SER A 129 -21.81 -20.12 -39.29
C SER A 129 -21.62 -19.33 -40.59
N GLN A 130 -20.51 -18.60 -40.72
CA GLN A 130 -20.19 -17.87 -41.95
C GLN A 130 -20.02 -18.83 -43.13
N LYS A 131 -19.33 -19.96 -42.94
CA LYS A 131 -19.17 -21.00 -43.96
C LYS A 131 -20.54 -21.55 -44.39
N GLN A 132 -21.41 -21.91 -43.45
CA GLN A 132 -22.76 -22.39 -43.76
C GLN A 132 -23.56 -21.37 -44.56
N ARG A 133 -23.51 -20.09 -44.16
CA ARG A 133 -24.19 -19.00 -44.87
C ARG A 133 -23.70 -18.86 -46.30
N THR A 134 -22.38 -18.99 -46.53
CA THR A 134 -21.83 -18.92 -47.89
C THR A 134 -22.29 -20.10 -48.75
N THR A 135 -22.30 -21.32 -48.21
CA THR A 135 -22.80 -22.52 -48.89
C THR A 135 -24.28 -22.39 -49.24
N GLN A 136 -25.12 -21.99 -48.29
CA GLN A 136 -26.56 -21.79 -48.52
C GLN A 136 -26.83 -20.73 -49.59
N LYS A 137 -26.06 -19.63 -49.56
CA LYS A 137 -26.17 -18.57 -50.57
C LYS A 137 -25.81 -19.09 -51.97
N GLN A 138 -24.76 -19.92 -52.07
CA GLN A 138 -24.39 -20.56 -53.33
C GLN A 138 -25.49 -21.50 -53.84
N GLN A 139 -26.00 -22.40 -52.98
CA GLN A 139 -27.10 -23.31 -53.34
C GLN A 139 -28.34 -22.55 -53.81
N LEU A 140 -28.70 -21.47 -53.11
CA LEU A 140 -29.83 -20.63 -53.48
C LEU A 140 -29.61 -19.93 -54.83
N GLN A 141 -28.37 -19.56 -55.16
CA GLN A 141 -28.04 -19.00 -56.47
C GLN A 141 -28.16 -20.05 -57.59
N GLU A 142 -27.67 -21.27 -57.36
CA GLU A 142 -27.80 -22.39 -58.31
C GLU A 142 -29.28 -22.74 -58.55
N LEU A 143 -30.09 -22.81 -57.48
CA LEU A 143 -31.53 -23.03 -57.57
C LEU A 143 -32.24 -21.91 -58.35
N LYS A 144 -31.91 -20.64 -58.09
CA LYS A 144 -32.45 -19.50 -58.85
C LYS A 144 -32.09 -19.58 -60.33
N GLN A 145 -30.86 -20.00 -60.66
CA GLN A 145 -30.44 -20.21 -62.03
C GLN A 145 -31.24 -21.34 -62.69
N GLY A 146 -31.42 -22.47 -61.99
CA GLY A 146 -32.27 -23.58 -62.40
C GLY A 146 -33.70 -23.14 -62.71
N LEU A 147 -34.34 -22.43 -61.77
CA LEU A 147 -35.68 -21.87 -61.95
C LEU A 147 -35.78 -20.95 -63.15
N SER A 148 -34.78 -20.07 -63.36
CA SER A 148 -34.75 -19.18 -64.53
C SER A 148 -34.69 -19.96 -65.84
N MET A 149 -33.99 -21.09 -65.90
CA MET A 149 -33.97 -21.95 -67.09
C MET A 149 -35.36 -22.54 -67.39
N TYR A 150 -36.09 -22.99 -66.36
CA TYR A 150 -37.47 -23.47 -66.54
C TYR A 150 -38.44 -22.35 -66.93
N GLN A 151 -38.29 -21.15 -66.37
CA GLN A 151 -39.09 -19.98 -66.77
C GLN A 151 -38.92 -19.65 -68.25
N LYS A 152 -37.69 -19.76 -68.79
CA LYS A 152 -37.43 -19.60 -70.24
C LYS A 152 -38.15 -20.64 -71.10
N LEU A 153 -38.44 -21.83 -70.55
CA LEU A 153 -39.27 -22.84 -71.22
C LEU A 153 -40.77 -22.58 -71.07
N GLY A 154 -41.17 -21.48 -70.43
CA GLY A 154 -42.57 -21.12 -70.14
C GLY A 154 -43.19 -21.94 -69.01
N LEU A 155 -42.38 -22.45 -68.08
CA LEU A 155 -42.84 -23.15 -66.87
C LEU A 155 -42.57 -22.26 -65.65
N PHE A 156 -43.63 -21.93 -64.91
CA PHE A 156 -43.55 -21.17 -63.67
C PHE A 156 -43.99 -22.07 -62.53
N PHE A 157 -43.15 -22.19 -61.51
CA PHE A 157 -43.43 -22.98 -60.31
C PHE A 157 -43.64 -22.03 -59.13
N GLU A 158 -44.79 -22.13 -58.50
CA GLU A 158 -45.12 -21.42 -57.26
C GLU A 158 -45.42 -22.46 -56.18
N HIS A 159 -44.96 -22.20 -54.95
CA HIS A 159 -45.09 -23.13 -53.84
C HIS A 159 -46.44 -22.94 -53.11
N SER A 160 -47.50 -22.70 -53.88
CA SER A 160 -48.89 -22.64 -53.41
C SER A 160 -49.58 -23.96 -53.75
N LYS A 161 -50.56 -24.37 -52.93
CA LYS A 161 -51.43 -25.50 -53.30
C LYS A 161 -52.23 -25.09 -54.53
N VAL A 162 -52.05 -25.80 -55.63
CA VAL A 162 -52.79 -25.55 -56.88
C VAL A 162 -54.11 -26.32 -56.81
N ASP A 163 -55.19 -25.62 -56.50
CA ASP A 163 -56.51 -26.25 -56.35
C ASP A 163 -57.35 -26.22 -57.65
N ASN A 164 -57.04 -25.38 -58.65
CA ASN A 164 -57.76 -25.31 -59.93
C ASN A 164 -56.89 -24.80 -61.09
N CYS A 165 -57.27 -25.17 -62.32
CA CYS A 165 -56.77 -24.54 -63.55
C CYS A 165 -57.66 -23.35 -63.92
N ASN A 166 -57.09 -22.28 -64.50
CA ASN A 166 -57.87 -21.13 -64.96
C ASN A 166 -58.85 -21.48 -66.12
N GLU A 167 -58.54 -22.53 -66.87
CA GLU A 167 -59.35 -23.04 -67.98
C GLU A 167 -59.88 -24.44 -67.62
N ASP A 168 -61.10 -24.75 -68.06
CA ASP A 168 -61.77 -26.02 -67.76
C ASP A 168 -61.18 -27.16 -68.61
N VAL A 169 -60.19 -27.85 -68.03
CA VAL A 169 -59.51 -28.98 -68.64
C VAL A 169 -60.30 -30.25 -68.31
N ALA A 170 -61.18 -30.68 -69.23
CA ALA A 170 -62.14 -31.78 -69.02
C ALA A 170 -61.53 -33.13 -68.54
N SER A 171 -60.23 -33.36 -68.75
CA SER A 171 -59.54 -34.58 -68.27
C SER A 171 -58.50 -34.33 -67.18
N LEU A 172 -58.56 -33.20 -66.47
CA LEU A 172 -57.64 -32.86 -65.38
C LEU A 172 -57.62 -33.93 -64.30
N ASN A 173 -58.80 -34.38 -63.85
CA ASN A 173 -58.92 -35.42 -62.81
C ASN A 173 -58.20 -36.72 -63.21
N ASN A 174 -58.33 -37.15 -64.46
CA ASN A 174 -57.66 -38.35 -64.96
C ASN A 174 -56.14 -38.18 -65.01
N LEU A 175 -55.66 -37.00 -65.41
CA LEU A 175 -54.23 -36.67 -65.43
C LEU A 175 -53.64 -36.58 -64.02
N VAL A 176 -54.38 -36.04 -63.06
CA VAL A 176 -53.97 -35.99 -61.65
C VAL A 176 -53.94 -37.39 -61.05
N THR A 177 -54.93 -38.25 -61.32
CA THR A 177 -54.91 -39.66 -60.90
C THR A 177 -53.70 -40.39 -61.49
N MET A 178 -53.44 -40.22 -62.79
CA MET A 178 -52.25 -40.80 -63.44
C MET A 178 -50.94 -40.29 -62.83
N LEU A 179 -50.84 -38.99 -62.52
CA LEU A 179 -49.66 -38.42 -61.85
C LEU A 179 -49.47 -39.03 -60.46
N ASN A 180 -50.55 -39.21 -59.69
CA ASN A 180 -50.49 -39.81 -58.36
C ASN A 180 -50.13 -41.30 -58.41
N GLU A 181 -50.56 -42.03 -59.45
CA GLU A 181 -50.27 -43.47 -59.63
C GLU A 181 -48.86 -43.73 -60.16
N THR A 182 -48.40 -42.93 -61.13
CA THR A 182 -47.13 -43.17 -61.84
C THR A 182 -45.97 -42.34 -61.31
N GLY A 183 -46.25 -41.18 -60.70
CA GLY A 183 -45.24 -40.18 -60.33
C GLY A 183 -44.58 -39.47 -61.52
N ASP A 184 -45.03 -39.69 -62.76
CA ASP A 184 -44.40 -39.09 -63.95
C ASP A 184 -44.86 -37.65 -64.19
N LEU A 185 -44.18 -36.72 -63.51
CA LEU A 185 -44.42 -35.29 -63.65
C LEU A 185 -44.14 -34.78 -65.08
N ALA A 186 -43.19 -35.39 -65.80
CA ALA A 186 -42.83 -34.94 -67.14
C ALA A 186 -43.93 -35.28 -68.16
N LEU A 187 -44.50 -36.48 -68.08
CA LEU A 187 -45.65 -36.88 -68.89
C LEU A 187 -46.86 -36.00 -68.58
N PHE A 188 -47.14 -35.75 -67.30
CA PHE A 188 -48.22 -34.86 -66.87
C PHE A 188 -48.08 -33.45 -67.47
N ILE A 189 -46.93 -32.80 -67.31
CA ILE A 189 -46.68 -31.44 -67.85
C ILE A 189 -46.84 -31.41 -69.39
N ARG A 190 -46.35 -32.42 -70.11
CA ARG A 190 -46.48 -32.50 -71.58
C ARG A 190 -47.94 -32.65 -72.00
N SER A 191 -48.70 -33.51 -71.32
CA SER A 191 -50.12 -33.73 -71.58
C SER A 191 -50.94 -32.47 -71.30
N MET A 192 -50.73 -31.85 -70.13
CA MET A 192 -51.35 -30.57 -69.77
C MET A 192 -51.06 -29.49 -70.80
N ARG A 193 -49.79 -29.31 -71.20
CA ARG A 193 -49.41 -28.33 -72.23
C ARG A 193 -50.07 -28.61 -73.59
N ARG A 194 -50.26 -29.87 -73.99
CA ARG A 194 -50.97 -30.22 -75.23
C ARG A 194 -52.45 -29.85 -75.15
N MET A 195 -53.09 -30.13 -74.02
CA MET A 195 -54.50 -29.80 -73.80
C MET A 195 -54.75 -28.29 -73.78
N PHE A 196 -53.95 -27.53 -73.04
CA PHE A 196 -54.01 -26.06 -73.04
C PHE A 196 -53.84 -25.47 -74.46
N LYS A 197 -52.94 -26.03 -75.28
CA LYS A 197 -52.76 -25.62 -76.68
C LYS A 197 -53.94 -25.96 -77.61
N GLN A 198 -54.85 -26.84 -77.21
CA GLN A 198 -56.05 -27.16 -77.99
C GLN A 198 -57.24 -26.27 -77.61
N LEU A 199 -57.18 -25.60 -76.45
CA LEU A 199 -58.21 -24.69 -75.96
C LEU A 199 -58.04 -23.25 -76.47
N VAL A 200 -56.83 -22.88 -76.91
CA VAL A 200 -56.46 -21.59 -77.51
C VAL A 200 -56.30 -21.74 -79.02
#